data_AF-A0A7X0EYF6-F1
#
_entry.id   AF-A0A7X0EYF6-F1
#
_cell.length_a   1.000
_cell.length_b   1.000
_cell.length_c   1.000
_cell.angle_alpha   90.00
_cell.angle_beta   90.00
_cell.angle_gamma   90.00
#
_symmetry.space_group_name_H-M   'P 1'
#
loop_
_entity.id
_entity.type
_entity.pdbx_description
1 polymer ?
#
loop_
_entity_poly.entity_id
_entity_poly.type
_entity_poly.pdbx_seq_one_letter_code
_entity_poly.pdbx_strand_id
1 'polypeptide(L)'
;MQVIDWDLAVTTGTRLVRSGPQVSREEARQAVTELRTLSREAEGHVREFTKIHAEAAPQPATIVDRPGWIRANVEGFRVVLEPLTQRVGDGANPPPPIVAAVGSRITGVEVGAVLAFLASRVLGQYELFLPPDPAGREPTGRLTLVAPNIVHAEREMNVDPHDFRLWVCLHEETHRVQFTGVPWLREYIRSQMTEFLLASDLDLTTLLERLRSAADTVAEVVRGGDGNLIDAIQTPAQKAILDRLTAVMTLVEGHGDYVMDAVGPSVVPSVADIRAKFAARRESGSRLDRTVRRLLGIELKMKQYAEGSAFVRTVVGKAGMDGFNQVWTSPETLPTIAEISDPDAWIRRVIGSSALPAADTPAAGSPTGSGSTDSTATDSTVIGSGAADSAPTDPSPADPPPAGPRPADQT
;
A
#
# COMPACT_ATOMS: atom_id res chain seq x y z
N MET A 1 -35.46 5.90 2.37
CA MET A 1 -35.01 7.30 2.46
C MET A 1 -33.50 7.29 2.27
N GLN A 2 -32.94 8.00 1.29
CA GLN A 2 -31.50 7.95 1.03
C GLN A 2 -30.75 8.73 2.12
N VAL A 3 -29.82 8.07 2.80
CA VAL A 3 -28.99 8.67 3.86
C VAL A 3 -27.93 9.62 3.28
N ILE A 4 -27.61 9.49 1.99
CA ILE A 4 -26.61 10.27 1.26
C ILE A 4 -27.18 10.68 -0.10
N ASP A 5 -27.13 11.98 -0.42
CA ASP A 5 -27.41 12.50 -1.75
C ASP A 5 -26.16 12.34 -2.63
N TRP A 6 -26.11 11.19 -3.31
CA TRP A 6 -24.96 10.81 -4.13
C TRP A 6 -24.80 11.66 -5.39
N ASP A 7 -25.89 12.18 -5.95
CA ASP A 7 -25.83 13.04 -7.14
C ASP A 7 -25.25 14.40 -6.77
N LEU A 8 -25.60 14.91 -5.59
CA LEU A 8 -24.95 16.07 -5.01
C LEU A 8 -23.47 15.82 -4.68
N ALA A 9 -23.11 14.62 -4.22
CA ALA A 9 -21.71 14.25 -4.00
C ALA A 9 -20.89 14.28 -5.29
N VAL A 10 -21.40 13.69 -6.38
CA VAL A 10 -20.76 13.75 -7.70
C VAL A 10 -20.66 15.20 -8.18
N THR A 11 -21.74 15.97 -8.09
CA THR A 11 -21.77 17.37 -8.55
C THR A 11 -20.78 18.23 -7.76
N THR A 12 -20.73 18.06 -6.44
CA THR A 12 -19.81 18.78 -5.56
C THR A 12 -18.37 18.39 -5.86
N GLY A 13 -18.09 17.08 -5.94
CA GLY A 13 -16.74 16.59 -6.19
C GLY A 13 -16.18 17.05 -7.53
N THR A 14 -16.99 16.94 -8.59
CA THR A 14 -16.58 17.36 -9.94
C THR A 14 -16.37 18.87 -10.07
N ARG A 15 -17.09 19.69 -9.27
CA ARG A 15 -16.87 21.15 -9.22
C ARG A 15 -15.66 21.56 -8.40
N LEU A 16 -15.39 20.86 -7.29
CA LEU A 16 -14.29 21.20 -6.37
C LEU A 16 -12.93 20.68 -6.85
N VAL A 17 -12.91 19.59 -7.62
CA VAL A 17 -11.66 18.99 -8.06
C VAL A 17 -10.90 19.93 -8.98
N ARG A 18 -9.63 20.18 -8.66
CA ARG A 18 -8.76 21.01 -9.50
C ARG A 18 -8.59 20.36 -10.87
N SER A 19 -8.46 21.17 -11.92
CA SER A 19 -8.08 20.66 -13.24
C SER A 19 -6.68 20.04 -13.23
N GLY A 20 -6.46 19.05 -14.08
CA GLY A 20 -5.13 18.52 -14.36
C GLY A 20 -4.21 19.54 -15.04
N PRO A 21 -2.96 19.16 -15.35
CA PRO A 21 -2.06 20.01 -16.12
C PRO A 21 -2.70 20.37 -17.46
N GLN A 22 -2.44 21.59 -17.93
CA GLN A 22 -2.86 21.99 -19.27
C GLN A 22 -1.97 21.25 -20.29
N VAL A 23 -2.62 20.48 -21.16
CA VAL A 23 -1.99 19.65 -22.20
C VAL A 23 -2.74 19.85 -23.50
N SER A 24 -2.05 19.66 -24.63
CA SER A 24 -2.72 19.65 -25.92
C SER A 24 -3.61 18.40 -26.05
N ARG A 25 -4.59 18.44 -26.95
CA ARG A 25 -5.44 17.26 -27.22
C ARG A 25 -4.62 16.08 -27.74
N GLU A 26 -3.58 16.37 -28.52
CA GLU A 26 -2.70 15.34 -29.07
C GLU A 26 -1.88 14.68 -27.96
N GLU A 27 -1.27 15.49 -27.10
CA GLU A 27 -0.53 15.00 -25.93
C GLU A 27 -1.41 14.13 -25.02
N ALA A 28 -2.65 14.56 -24.77
CA ALA A 28 -3.60 13.77 -23.99
C ALA A 28 -3.91 12.41 -24.66
N ARG A 29 -4.09 12.36 -25.99
CA ARG A 29 -4.30 11.10 -26.72
C ARG A 29 -3.08 10.20 -26.68
N GLN A 30 -1.89 10.77 -26.78
CA GLN A 30 -0.63 10.02 -26.72
C GLN A 30 -0.47 9.39 -25.33
N ALA A 31 -0.62 10.17 -24.25
CA ALA A 31 -0.52 9.67 -22.88
C ALA A 31 -1.54 8.56 -22.59
N VAL A 32 -2.80 8.72 -23.02
CA VAL A 32 -3.84 7.69 -22.85
C VAL A 32 -3.53 6.42 -23.65
N THR A 33 -3.04 6.57 -24.88
CA THR A 33 -2.66 5.41 -25.72
C THR A 33 -1.49 4.66 -25.11
N GLU A 34 -0.48 5.38 -24.66
CA GLU A 34 0.70 4.81 -24.03
C GLU A 34 0.35 4.08 -22.73
N LEU A 35 -0.43 4.69 -21.83
CA LEU A 35 -0.88 4.02 -20.60
C LEU A 35 -1.61 2.70 -20.86
N ARG A 36 -2.43 2.62 -21.92
CA ARG A 36 -3.11 1.37 -22.31
C ARG A 36 -2.13 0.31 -22.83
N THR A 37 -1.08 0.72 -23.52
CA THR A 37 -0.04 -0.20 -23.99
C THR A 37 0.80 -0.68 -22.80
N LEU A 38 1.27 0.24 -21.96
CA LEU A 38 2.12 -0.06 -20.81
C LEU A 38 1.40 -0.89 -19.73
N SER A 39 0.10 -0.73 -19.52
CA SER A 39 -0.66 -1.62 -18.61
C SER A 39 -0.62 -3.08 -19.09
N ARG A 40 -0.76 -3.32 -20.40
CA ARG A 40 -0.67 -4.68 -20.96
C ARG A 40 0.75 -5.24 -20.91
N GLU A 41 1.75 -4.40 -21.10
CA GLU A 41 3.15 -4.80 -20.95
C GLU A 41 3.48 -5.15 -19.50
N ALA A 42 3.07 -4.30 -18.56
CA ALA A 42 3.28 -4.48 -17.13
C ALA A 42 2.65 -5.77 -16.59
N GLU A 43 1.49 -6.20 -17.10
CA GLU A 43 0.92 -7.51 -16.78
C GLU A 43 1.93 -8.63 -16.98
N GLY A 44 2.59 -8.67 -18.15
CA GLY A 44 3.51 -9.76 -18.51
C GLY A 44 4.66 -9.86 -17.52
N HIS A 45 5.29 -8.72 -17.22
CA HIS A 45 6.37 -8.62 -16.24
C HIS A 45 5.93 -9.04 -14.83
N VAL A 46 4.78 -8.55 -14.37
CA VAL A 46 4.26 -8.86 -13.03
C VAL A 46 3.93 -10.34 -12.93
N ARG A 47 3.27 -10.93 -13.92
CA ARG A 47 2.90 -12.35 -13.94
C ARG A 47 4.13 -13.26 -13.94
N GLU A 48 5.13 -12.92 -14.75
CA GLU A 48 6.39 -13.68 -14.83
C GLU A 48 7.14 -13.62 -13.50
N PHE A 49 7.23 -12.43 -12.90
CA PHE A 49 7.99 -12.23 -11.66
C PHE A 49 7.29 -12.84 -10.43
N THR A 50 6.00 -12.54 -10.23
CA THR A 50 5.25 -12.97 -9.04
C THR A 50 4.84 -14.43 -9.08
N LYS A 51 4.80 -15.04 -10.27
CA LYS A 51 4.22 -16.38 -10.51
C LYS A 51 2.76 -16.52 -10.05
N ILE A 52 2.06 -15.41 -9.84
CA ILE A 52 0.63 -15.40 -9.57
C ILE A 52 -0.09 -15.43 -10.91
N HIS A 53 -0.98 -16.42 -11.08
CA HIS A 53 -1.72 -16.61 -12.31
C HIS A 53 -3.22 -16.44 -12.06
N ALA A 54 -3.85 -15.58 -12.84
CA ALA A 54 -5.30 -15.51 -12.92
C ALA A 54 -5.81 -16.51 -13.96
N GLU A 55 -6.99 -17.07 -13.74
CA GLU A 55 -7.63 -18.00 -14.68
C GLU A 55 -8.11 -17.28 -15.96
N ALA A 56 -8.52 -16.02 -15.83
CA ALA A 56 -8.99 -15.19 -16.92
C ALA A 56 -7.93 -14.19 -17.39
N ALA A 57 -7.93 -13.91 -18.70
CA ALA A 57 -7.16 -12.80 -19.25
C ALA A 57 -7.64 -11.46 -18.65
N PRO A 58 -6.74 -10.50 -18.40
CA PRO A 58 -7.13 -9.19 -17.92
C PRO A 58 -8.07 -8.47 -18.86
N GLN A 59 -8.94 -7.69 -18.24
CA GLN A 59 -9.56 -6.58 -18.94
C GLN A 59 -8.56 -5.44 -19.11
N PRO A 60 -8.62 -4.68 -20.22
CA PRO A 60 -7.81 -3.49 -20.41
C PRO A 60 -8.00 -2.47 -19.28
N ALA A 61 -6.92 -1.78 -18.90
CA ALA A 61 -7.01 -0.66 -17.96
C ALA A 61 -7.97 0.43 -18.47
N THR A 62 -8.79 0.93 -17.55
CA THR A 62 -9.70 2.03 -17.80
C THR A 62 -9.00 3.35 -17.47
N ILE A 63 -8.75 4.14 -18.51
CA ILE A 63 -8.06 5.42 -18.37
C ILE A 63 -9.10 6.52 -18.18
N VAL A 64 -9.03 7.24 -17.05
CA VAL A 64 -10.01 8.27 -16.66
C VAL A 64 -9.34 9.61 -16.40
N ASP A 65 -10.15 10.67 -16.45
CA ASP A 65 -9.82 11.96 -15.85
C ASP A 65 -10.33 12.04 -14.41
N ARG A 66 -10.05 13.14 -13.69
CA ARG A 66 -10.47 13.29 -12.28
C ARG A 66 -12.00 13.25 -12.11
N PRO A 67 -12.81 13.94 -12.94
CA PRO A 67 -14.27 13.80 -12.88
C PRO A 67 -14.76 12.38 -13.19
N GLY A 68 -14.17 11.70 -14.16
CA GLY A 68 -14.46 10.30 -14.49
C GLY A 68 -14.18 9.38 -13.32
N TRP A 69 -13.04 9.57 -12.65
CA TRP A 69 -12.69 8.85 -11.41
C TRP A 69 -13.74 9.06 -10.31
N ILE A 70 -14.18 10.30 -10.07
CA ILE A 70 -15.20 10.60 -9.05
C ILE A 70 -16.50 9.86 -9.34
N ARG A 71 -16.98 9.89 -10.60
CA ARG A 71 -18.21 9.19 -10.99
C ARG A 71 -18.09 7.68 -10.81
N ALA A 72 -16.98 7.09 -11.26
CA ALA A 72 -16.75 5.65 -11.17
C ALA A 72 -16.70 5.16 -9.71
N ASN A 73 -16.07 5.93 -8.81
CA ASN A 73 -15.91 5.50 -7.42
C ASN A 73 -17.17 5.68 -6.57
N VAL A 74 -18.03 6.65 -6.88
CA VAL A 74 -19.31 6.84 -6.15
C VAL A 74 -20.17 5.57 -6.19
N GLU A 75 -20.17 4.84 -7.30
CA GLU A 75 -20.90 3.58 -7.41
C GLU A 75 -20.34 2.51 -6.46
N GLY A 76 -19.01 2.42 -6.32
CA GLY A 76 -18.40 1.49 -5.36
C GLY A 76 -18.65 1.88 -3.89
N PHE A 77 -18.59 3.18 -3.58
CA PHE A 77 -18.93 3.67 -2.23
C PHE A 77 -20.40 3.39 -1.86
N ARG A 78 -21.33 3.44 -2.82
CA ARG A 78 -22.73 3.04 -2.60
C ARG A 78 -22.82 1.59 -2.13
N VAL A 79 -22.10 0.67 -2.78
CA VAL A 79 -22.09 -0.76 -2.44
C VAL A 79 -21.51 -0.99 -1.04
N VAL A 80 -20.40 -0.33 -0.71
CA VAL A 80 -19.73 -0.50 0.60
C VAL A 80 -20.58 0.07 1.75
N LEU A 81 -21.25 1.20 1.54
CA LEU A 81 -22.05 1.85 2.58
C LEU A 81 -23.50 1.32 2.65
N GLU A 82 -23.93 0.50 1.68
CA GLU A 82 -25.29 -0.04 1.64
C GLU A 82 -25.71 -0.71 2.97
N PRO A 83 -24.91 -1.61 3.60
CA PRO A 83 -25.28 -2.25 4.86
C PRO A 83 -25.52 -1.25 6.01
N LEU A 84 -24.74 -0.16 6.05
CA LEU A 84 -24.93 0.91 7.04
C LEU A 84 -26.22 1.69 6.78
N THR A 85 -26.49 2.01 5.51
CA THR A 85 -27.70 2.75 5.15
C THR A 85 -28.97 1.94 5.39
N GLN A 86 -28.94 0.62 5.18
CA GLN A 86 -30.05 -0.29 5.50
C GLN A 86 -30.31 -0.32 7.01
N ARG A 87 -29.25 -0.49 7.82
CA ARG A 87 -29.36 -0.50 9.29
C ARG A 87 -29.90 0.82 9.88
N VAL A 88 -29.53 1.96 9.30
CA VAL A 88 -30.09 3.27 9.69
C VAL A 88 -31.54 3.41 9.24
N GLY A 89 -31.90 2.87 8.07
CA GLY A 89 -33.27 2.85 7.55
C GLY A 89 -34.24 1.97 8.35
N ASP A 90 -33.73 0.86 8.91
CA ASP A 90 -34.49 -0.11 9.69
C ASP A 90 -34.56 0.25 11.20
N GLY A 91 -33.94 1.36 11.61
CA GLY A 91 -33.95 1.82 12.99
C GLY A 91 -35.35 2.18 13.51
N ALA A 92 -35.61 1.89 14.79
CA ALA A 92 -36.92 2.02 15.43
C ALA A 92 -37.50 3.45 15.48
N ASN A 93 -36.71 4.48 15.17
CA ASN A 93 -37.12 5.89 15.12
C ASN A 93 -36.50 6.59 13.90
N PRO A 94 -37.12 6.54 12.71
CA PRO A 94 -36.62 7.27 11.55
C PRO A 94 -36.73 8.79 11.80
N PRO A 95 -35.69 9.58 11.44
CA PRO A 95 -35.75 11.03 11.57
C PRO A 95 -36.87 11.62 10.69
N PRO A 96 -37.46 12.77 11.07
CA PRO A 96 -38.47 13.44 10.25
C PRO A 96 -37.98 13.64 8.81
N PRO A 97 -38.84 13.50 7.77
CA PRO A 97 -38.42 13.54 6.36
C PRO A 97 -37.60 14.76 5.96
N ILE A 98 -37.91 15.93 6.54
CA ILE A 98 -37.16 17.18 6.34
C ILE A 98 -35.74 17.10 6.94
N VAL A 99 -35.60 16.55 8.14
CA VAL A 99 -34.30 16.41 8.83
C VAL A 99 -33.42 15.42 8.08
N ALA A 100 -34.01 14.32 7.60
CA ALA A 100 -33.31 13.34 6.78
C ALA A 100 -32.89 13.89 5.41
N ALA A 101 -33.75 14.67 4.75
CA ALA A 101 -33.42 15.28 3.46
C ALA A 101 -32.28 16.30 3.58
N VAL A 102 -32.32 17.16 4.61
CA VAL A 102 -31.24 18.13 4.88
C VAL A 102 -29.94 17.40 5.25
N GLY A 103 -30.02 16.38 6.12
CA GLY A 103 -28.88 15.55 6.48
C GLY A 103 -28.23 14.88 5.26
N SER A 104 -29.04 14.27 4.39
CA SER A 104 -28.54 13.56 3.19
C SER A 104 -27.77 14.48 2.24
N ARG A 105 -28.17 15.75 2.13
CA ARG A 105 -27.48 16.74 1.30
C ARG A 105 -26.16 17.20 1.91
N ILE A 106 -26.13 17.44 3.23
CA ILE A 106 -24.89 17.81 3.93
C ILE A 106 -23.86 16.69 3.77
N THR A 107 -24.25 15.44 4.06
CA THR A 107 -23.38 14.27 3.86
C THR A 107 -22.95 14.13 2.40
N GLY A 108 -23.84 14.39 1.45
CA GLY A 108 -23.51 14.42 0.02
C GLY A 108 -22.41 15.42 -0.32
N VAL A 109 -22.49 16.65 0.20
CA VAL A 109 -21.44 17.67 0.01
C VAL A 109 -20.11 17.24 0.62
N GLU A 110 -20.12 16.69 1.84
CA GLU A 110 -18.90 16.22 2.53
C GLU A 110 -18.23 15.07 1.77
N VAL A 111 -18.99 14.07 1.35
CA VAL A 111 -18.51 12.96 0.52
C VAL A 111 -17.94 13.51 -0.80
N GLY A 112 -18.62 14.45 -1.44
CA GLY A 112 -18.14 15.10 -2.66
C GLY A 112 -16.80 15.82 -2.46
N ALA A 113 -16.62 16.52 -1.34
CA ALA A 113 -15.36 17.21 -1.03
C ALA A 113 -14.21 16.21 -0.79
N VAL A 114 -14.46 15.11 -0.09
CA VAL A 114 -13.48 14.03 0.10
C VAL A 114 -13.10 13.40 -1.25
N LEU A 115 -14.09 13.11 -2.11
CA LEU A 115 -13.85 12.55 -3.44
C LEU A 115 -13.03 13.51 -4.32
N ALA A 116 -13.31 14.82 -4.30
CA ALA A 116 -12.50 15.80 -5.01
C ALA A 116 -11.04 15.82 -4.54
N PHE A 117 -10.83 15.73 -3.23
CA PHE A 117 -9.49 15.66 -2.65
C PHE A 117 -8.74 14.40 -3.12
N LEU A 118 -9.37 13.23 -3.03
CA LEU A 118 -8.78 11.95 -3.42
C LEU A 118 -8.49 11.88 -4.94
N ALA A 119 -9.45 12.31 -5.76
CA ALA A 119 -9.34 12.32 -7.22
C ALA A 119 -8.14 13.12 -7.75
N SER A 120 -7.61 14.07 -6.97
CA SER A 120 -6.43 14.85 -7.34
C SER A 120 -5.09 14.18 -7.04
N ARG A 121 -5.08 13.04 -6.33
CA ARG A 121 -3.87 12.39 -5.79
C ARG A 121 -3.70 10.94 -6.22
N VAL A 122 -4.79 10.24 -6.49
CA VAL A 122 -4.75 8.83 -6.94
C VAL A 122 -4.15 8.76 -8.34
N LEU A 123 -3.05 8.02 -8.52
CA LEU A 123 -2.43 7.82 -9.84
C LEU A 123 -3.10 6.67 -10.59
N GLY A 124 -3.32 5.57 -9.89
CA GLY A 124 -4.07 4.41 -10.35
C GLY A 124 -4.72 3.70 -9.16
N GLN A 125 -5.58 2.75 -9.47
CA GLN A 125 -6.18 1.86 -8.49
C GLN A 125 -6.67 0.57 -9.14
N TYR A 126 -6.64 -0.52 -8.40
CA TYR A 126 -7.49 -1.67 -8.67
C TYR A 126 -8.78 -1.58 -7.85
N GLU A 127 -9.89 -1.27 -8.52
CA GLU A 127 -11.21 -1.12 -7.91
C GLU A 127 -11.76 -2.49 -7.49
N LEU A 128 -11.82 -2.73 -6.18
CA LEU A 128 -12.30 -4.01 -5.61
C LEU A 128 -13.81 -4.11 -5.54
N PHE A 129 -14.51 -3.01 -5.31
CA PHE A 129 -15.94 -3.01 -4.99
C PHE A 129 -16.72 -2.33 -6.10
N LEU A 130 -16.73 -2.95 -7.27
CA LEU A 130 -17.71 -2.60 -8.29
C LEU A 130 -19.05 -3.28 -7.99
N PRO A 131 -20.18 -2.63 -8.33
CA PRO A 131 -21.48 -3.28 -8.30
C PRO A 131 -21.40 -4.60 -9.08
N PRO A 132 -21.93 -5.71 -8.53
CA PRO A 132 -21.98 -6.95 -9.28
C PRO A 132 -22.79 -6.73 -10.56
N ASP A 133 -22.24 -7.13 -11.71
CA ASP A 133 -22.97 -7.08 -12.97
C ASP A 133 -24.22 -7.97 -12.84
N PRO A 134 -25.43 -7.44 -13.06
CA PRO A 134 -26.67 -8.22 -13.03
C PRO A 134 -26.65 -9.41 -13.99
N ALA A 135 -25.85 -9.37 -15.05
CA ALA A 135 -25.67 -10.46 -15.99
C ALA A 135 -24.50 -11.41 -15.62
N GLY A 136 -23.70 -11.08 -14.60
CA GLY A 136 -22.55 -11.87 -14.15
C GLY A 136 -21.42 -12.00 -15.19
N ARG A 137 -21.36 -11.11 -16.18
CA ARG A 137 -20.41 -11.18 -17.31
C ARG A 137 -19.18 -10.32 -17.10
N GLU A 138 -19.28 -9.23 -16.34
CA GLU A 138 -18.14 -8.38 -16.04
C GLU A 138 -17.39 -8.83 -14.78
N PRO A 139 -16.05 -8.83 -14.79
CA PRO A 139 -15.26 -9.12 -13.61
C PRO A 139 -15.54 -8.10 -12.53
N THR A 140 -15.53 -8.58 -11.29
CA THR A 140 -15.98 -7.82 -10.14
C THR A 140 -14.98 -6.73 -9.69
N GLY A 141 -13.90 -6.52 -10.45
CA GLY A 141 -12.93 -5.43 -10.23
C GLY A 141 -12.30 -4.92 -11.53
N ARG A 142 -11.78 -3.70 -11.49
CA ARG A 142 -11.26 -2.98 -12.67
C ARG A 142 -10.00 -2.20 -12.33
N LEU A 143 -9.00 -2.31 -13.19
CA LEU A 143 -7.83 -1.44 -13.14
C LEU A 143 -8.17 -0.08 -13.73
N THR A 144 -7.98 0.98 -12.96
CA THR A 144 -8.24 2.36 -13.36
C THR A 144 -6.98 3.20 -13.22
N LEU A 145 -6.63 3.97 -14.25
CA LEU A 145 -5.49 4.90 -14.25
C LEU A 145 -5.98 6.33 -14.48
N VAL A 146 -5.53 7.26 -13.62
CA VAL A 146 -5.91 8.68 -13.67
C VAL A 146 -4.85 9.46 -14.45
N ALA A 147 -4.97 9.43 -15.78
CA ALA A 147 -4.02 10.05 -16.71
C ALA A 147 -3.58 11.48 -16.33
N PRO A 148 -4.47 12.43 -15.97
CA PRO A 148 -4.01 13.79 -15.63
C PRO A 148 -3.15 13.83 -14.36
N ASN A 149 -3.30 12.88 -13.43
CA ASN A 149 -2.46 12.83 -12.23
C ASN A 149 -1.08 12.23 -12.54
N ILE A 150 -1.04 11.20 -13.38
CA ILE A 150 0.22 10.59 -13.84
C ILE A 150 1.05 11.64 -14.61
N VAL A 151 0.45 12.33 -15.58
CA VAL A 151 1.11 13.41 -16.34
C VAL A 151 1.51 14.58 -15.45
N HIS A 152 0.73 14.88 -14.41
CA HIS A 152 1.11 15.91 -13.46
C HIS A 152 2.35 15.49 -12.65
N ALA A 153 2.34 14.26 -12.14
CA ALA A 153 3.37 13.74 -11.26
C ALA A 153 4.71 13.57 -11.98
N GLU A 154 4.71 13.05 -13.21
CA GLU A 154 5.94 12.88 -14.01
C GLU A 154 6.63 14.23 -14.29
N ARG A 155 5.84 15.27 -14.60
CA ARG A 155 6.32 16.63 -14.86
C ARG A 155 6.84 17.30 -13.60
N GLU A 156 6.10 17.19 -12.50
CA GLU A 156 6.45 17.79 -11.22
C GLU A 156 7.75 17.19 -10.65
N MET A 157 7.94 15.87 -10.81
CA MET A 157 9.15 15.19 -10.38
C MET A 157 10.29 15.27 -11.40
N ASN A 158 10.00 15.71 -12.63
CA ASN A 158 10.95 15.74 -13.74
C ASN A 158 11.63 14.36 -13.94
N VAL A 159 10.81 13.33 -14.12
CA VAL A 159 11.22 11.95 -14.42
C VAL A 159 10.95 11.64 -15.89
N ASP A 160 11.56 10.56 -16.40
CA ASP A 160 11.23 10.08 -17.74
C ASP A 160 9.74 9.66 -17.81
N PRO A 161 8.94 10.21 -18.74
CA PRO A 161 7.51 9.91 -18.81
C PRO A 161 7.19 8.45 -19.09
N HIS A 162 7.92 7.80 -19.99
CA HIS A 162 7.65 6.42 -20.39
C HIS A 162 7.91 5.48 -19.20
N ASP A 163 9.10 5.59 -18.60
CA ASP A 163 9.50 4.79 -17.45
C ASP A 163 8.60 5.02 -16.25
N PHE A 164 8.20 6.28 -15.98
CA PHE A 164 7.28 6.57 -14.89
C PHE A 164 5.89 5.98 -15.10
N ARG A 165 5.35 6.07 -16.33
CA ARG A 165 4.05 5.49 -16.68
C ARG A 165 4.09 3.97 -16.57
N LEU A 166 5.15 3.32 -17.04
CA LEU A 166 5.35 1.87 -16.90
C LEU A 166 5.47 1.48 -15.42
N TRP A 167 6.25 2.25 -14.64
CA TRP A 167 6.39 2.06 -13.19
C TRP A 167 5.04 2.15 -12.46
N VAL A 168 4.18 3.12 -12.80
CA VAL A 168 2.81 3.18 -12.26
C VAL A 168 2.00 1.96 -12.69
N CYS A 169 2.05 1.58 -13.97
CA CYS A 169 1.34 0.40 -14.47
C CYS A 169 1.77 -0.88 -13.72
N LEU A 170 3.07 -1.13 -13.53
CA LEU A 170 3.59 -2.28 -12.80
C LEU A 170 3.06 -2.36 -11.36
N HIS A 171 2.98 -1.22 -10.67
CA HIS A 171 2.43 -1.14 -9.32
C HIS A 171 0.96 -1.57 -9.29
N GLU A 172 0.14 -0.98 -10.17
CA GLU A 172 -1.29 -1.28 -10.19
C GLU A 172 -1.59 -2.68 -10.73
N GLU A 173 -0.80 -3.17 -11.69
CA GLU A 173 -0.88 -4.53 -12.21
C GLU A 173 -0.53 -5.56 -11.13
N THR A 174 0.40 -5.24 -10.22
CA THR A 174 0.70 -6.09 -9.05
C THR A 174 -0.53 -6.28 -8.17
N HIS A 175 -1.26 -5.21 -7.89
CA HIS A 175 -2.52 -5.31 -7.16
C HIS A 175 -3.59 -6.07 -7.93
N ARG A 176 -3.72 -5.79 -9.23
CA ARG A 176 -4.66 -6.55 -10.07
C ARG A 176 -4.40 -8.05 -9.97
N VAL A 177 -3.15 -8.51 -10.16
CA VAL A 177 -2.85 -9.96 -10.12
C VAL A 177 -3.08 -10.55 -8.74
N GLN A 178 -2.83 -9.81 -7.65
CA GLN A 178 -3.14 -10.29 -6.29
C GLN A 178 -4.64 -10.56 -6.16
N PHE A 179 -5.50 -9.66 -6.62
CA PHE A 179 -6.95 -9.80 -6.45
C PHE A 179 -7.63 -10.70 -7.49
N THR A 180 -7.05 -10.83 -8.69
CA THR A 180 -7.58 -11.73 -9.72
C THR A 180 -6.98 -13.14 -9.66
N GLY A 181 -5.78 -13.28 -9.10
CA GLY A 181 -5.08 -14.56 -8.95
C GLY A 181 -5.30 -15.23 -7.59
N VAL A 182 -5.88 -14.52 -6.61
CA VAL A 182 -6.22 -15.04 -5.28
C VAL A 182 -7.73 -14.93 -5.05
N PRO A 183 -8.54 -15.92 -5.47
CA PRO A 183 -10.00 -15.77 -5.56
C PRO A 183 -10.70 -15.45 -4.24
N TRP A 184 -10.14 -15.90 -3.11
CA TRP A 184 -10.73 -15.70 -1.78
C TRP A 184 -10.42 -14.32 -1.18
N LEU A 185 -9.39 -13.60 -1.67
CA LEU A 185 -8.87 -12.40 -1.02
C LEU A 185 -9.89 -11.26 -1.00
N ARG A 186 -10.60 -11.05 -2.11
CA ARG A 186 -11.64 -10.02 -2.22
C ARG A 186 -12.76 -10.26 -1.21
N GLU A 187 -13.26 -11.49 -1.14
CA GLU A 187 -14.34 -11.87 -0.24
C GLU A 187 -13.90 -11.79 1.23
N TYR A 188 -12.66 -12.18 1.53
CA TYR A 188 -12.06 -12.01 2.85
C TYR A 188 -12.09 -10.54 3.29
N ILE A 189 -11.55 -9.61 2.49
CA ILE A 189 -11.54 -8.18 2.85
C ILE A 189 -12.98 -7.65 3.01
N ARG A 190 -13.90 -8.03 2.12
CA ARG A 190 -15.32 -7.65 2.20
C ARG A 190 -15.95 -8.13 3.51
N SER A 191 -15.69 -9.38 3.90
CA SER A 191 -16.22 -9.97 5.13
C SER A 191 -15.70 -9.23 6.37
N GLN A 192 -14.40 -8.90 6.40
CA GLN A 192 -13.77 -8.19 7.51
C GLN A 192 -14.30 -6.76 7.65
N MET A 193 -14.49 -6.03 6.55
CA MET A 193 -15.14 -4.72 6.60
C MET A 193 -16.59 -4.81 7.09
N THR A 194 -17.34 -5.81 6.62
CA THR A 194 -18.72 -6.04 7.07
C THR A 194 -18.78 -6.34 8.57
N GLU A 195 -17.89 -7.21 9.05
CA GLU A 195 -17.76 -7.57 10.47
C GLU A 195 -17.41 -6.32 11.31
N PHE A 196 -16.47 -5.49 10.85
CA PHE A 196 -16.10 -4.24 11.52
C PHE A 196 -17.28 -3.26 11.64
N LEU A 197 -18.02 -3.08 10.54
CA LEU A 197 -19.19 -2.20 10.50
C LEU A 197 -20.32 -2.73 11.38
N LEU A 198 -20.56 -4.04 11.41
CA LEU A 198 -21.60 -4.66 12.23
C LEU A 198 -21.23 -4.75 13.72
N ALA A 199 -19.94 -4.85 14.05
CA ALA A 199 -19.43 -4.76 15.43
C ALA A 199 -19.51 -3.34 16.00
N SER A 200 -19.84 -2.34 15.18
CA SER A 200 -20.07 -0.97 15.61
C SER A 200 -21.49 -0.84 16.18
N ASP A 201 -21.62 -0.85 17.51
CA ASP A 201 -22.83 -0.40 18.18
C ASP A 201 -23.01 1.10 17.92
N LEU A 202 -23.75 1.43 16.85
CA LEU A 202 -24.20 2.79 16.52
C LEU A 202 -25.40 3.19 17.39
N ASP A 203 -25.46 2.75 18.64
CA ASP A 203 -26.45 3.29 19.57
C ASP A 203 -26.00 4.69 19.99
N LEU A 204 -26.87 5.68 19.79
CA LEU A 204 -26.58 7.08 20.06
C LEU A 204 -26.21 7.32 21.53
N THR A 205 -26.78 6.54 22.44
CA THR A 205 -26.45 6.56 23.88
C THR A 205 -25.04 6.05 24.14
N THR A 206 -24.68 4.90 23.56
CA THR A 206 -23.34 4.31 23.65
C THR A 206 -22.29 5.21 23.01
N LEU A 207 -22.62 5.86 21.88
CA LEU A 207 -21.74 6.82 21.23
C LEU A 207 -21.52 8.07 22.09
N LEU A 208 -22.58 8.59 22.75
CA LEU A 208 -22.49 9.70 23.70
C LEU A 208 -21.71 9.32 24.96
N GLU A 209 -21.87 8.11 25.47
CA GLU A 209 -21.10 7.57 26.60
C GLU A 209 -19.63 7.40 26.25
N ARG A 210 -19.31 6.86 25.06
CA ARG A 210 -17.94 6.77 24.54
C ARG A 210 -17.33 8.16 24.29
N LEU A 211 -18.10 9.12 23.79
CA LEU A 211 -17.65 10.52 23.62
C LEU A 211 -17.33 11.19 24.96
N ARG A 212 -18.16 10.96 25.99
CA ARG A 212 -17.89 11.45 27.36
C ARG A 212 -16.67 10.77 27.96
N SER A 213 -16.57 9.45 27.86
CA SER A 213 -15.42 8.67 28.34
C SER A 213 -14.13 9.06 27.61
N ALA A 214 -14.19 9.30 26.31
CA ALA A 214 -13.08 9.81 25.50
C ALA A 214 -12.69 11.24 25.89
N ALA A 215 -13.65 12.11 26.22
CA ALA A 215 -13.35 13.45 26.73
C ALA A 215 -12.63 13.39 28.10
N ASP A 216 -13.00 12.44 28.95
CA ASP A 216 -12.32 12.18 30.22
C ASP A 216 -10.90 11.62 30.01
N THR A 217 -10.69 10.76 29.00
CA THR A 217 -9.33 10.25 28.65
C THR A 217 -8.47 11.30 27.94
N VAL A 218 -9.06 12.18 27.12
CA VAL A 218 -8.36 13.32 26.51
C VAL A 218 -7.81 14.26 27.59
N ALA A 219 -8.52 14.43 28.70
CA ALA A 219 -8.01 15.20 29.83
C ALA A 219 -6.77 14.57 30.49
N GLU A 220 -6.62 13.23 30.45
CA GLU A 220 -5.41 12.52 30.90
C GLU A 220 -4.29 12.50 29.85
N VAL A 221 -4.61 12.30 28.58
CA VAL A 221 -3.64 12.29 27.45
C VAL A 221 -2.98 13.67 27.28
N VAL A 222 -3.72 14.76 27.47
CA VAL A 222 -3.18 16.14 27.47
C VAL A 222 -2.19 16.38 28.62
N ARG A 223 -2.16 15.53 29.66
CA ARG A 223 -1.13 15.54 30.72
C ARG A 223 0.11 14.70 30.41
N GLY A 224 0.24 14.15 29.19
CA GLY A 224 1.49 13.59 28.68
C GLY A 224 1.48 12.09 28.37
N GLY A 225 0.40 11.55 27.79
CA GLY A 225 0.35 10.15 27.33
C GLY A 225 0.35 10.03 25.81
N ASP A 226 1.19 9.17 25.23
CA ASP A 226 1.18 8.78 23.81
C ASP A 226 -0.02 7.84 23.48
N GLY A 227 -1.22 8.19 23.92
CA GLY A 227 -2.44 7.41 23.68
C GLY A 227 -3.10 7.80 22.36
N ASN A 228 -3.22 6.86 21.43
CA ASN A 228 -3.96 7.05 20.19
C ASN A 228 -5.47 7.04 20.51
N LEU A 229 -6.17 8.16 20.26
CA LEU A 229 -7.60 8.35 20.59
C LEU A 229 -8.50 7.27 19.95
N ILE A 230 -8.05 6.66 18.85
CA ILE A 230 -8.75 5.59 18.15
C ILE A 230 -8.79 4.29 18.98
N ASP A 231 -7.71 3.97 19.72
CA ASP A 231 -7.62 2.74 20.52
C ASP A 231 -8.52 2.80 21.78
N ALA A 232 -8.79 4.01 22.28
CA ALA A 232 -9.65 4.22 23.45
C ALA A 232 -11.15 4.05 23.16
N ILE A 233 -11.56 4.09 21.89
CA ILE A 233 -12.98 4.09 21.47
C ILE A 233 -13.42 2.71 20.94
N GLN A 234 -12.47 1.84 20.60
CA GLN A 234 -12.72 0.55 19.95
C GLN A 234 -12.96 -0.59 20.94
N THR A 235 -13.87 -1.49 20.59
CA THR A 235 -14.04 -2.75 21.33
C THR A 235 -12.91 -3.73 21.00
N PRO A 236 -12.59 -4.71 21.88
CA PRO A 236 -11.60 -5.75 21.57
C PRO A 236 -11.89 -6.51 20.27
N ALA A 237 -13.17 -6.73 19.96
CA ALA A 237 -13.59 -7.36 18.70
C ALA A 237 -13.28 -6.48 17.47
N GLN A 238 -13.59 -5.18 17.54
CA GLN A 238 -13.26 -4.22 16.48
C GLN A 238 -11.75 -4.11 16.27
N LYS A 239 -10.98 -4.08 17.35
CA LYS A 239 -9.52 -4.06 17.29
C LYS A 239 -8.98 -5.30 16.57
N ALA A 240 -9.46 -6.50 16.91
CA ALA A 240 -9.01 -7.73 16.27
C ALA A 240 -9.30 -7.76 14.76
N ILE A 241 -10.45 -7.22 14.33
CA ILE A 241 -10.80 -7.11 12.90
C ILE A 241 -9.89 -6.10 12.19
N LEU A 242 -9.64 -4.94 12.82
CA LEU A 242 -8.72 -3.94 12.28
C LEU A 242 -7.29 -4.44 12.21
N ASP A 243 -6.81 -5.20 13.19
CA ASP A 243 -5.49 -5.81 13.16
C ASP A 243 -5.36 -6.75 11.94
N ARG A 244 -6.40 -7.54 11.64
CA ARG A 244 -6.43 -8.42 10.44
C ARG A 244 -6.47 -7.63 9.14
N LEU A 245 -7.34 -6.62 9.03
CA LEU A 245 -7.41 -5.72 7.87
C LEU A 245 -6.09 -5.00 7.63
N THR A 246 -5.48 -4.52 8.70
CA THR A 246 -4.19 -3.83 8.66
C THR A 246 -3.09 -4.77 8.18
N ALA A 247 -3.05 -6.01 8.68
CA ALA A 247 -2.03 -6.98 8.30
C ALA A 247 -2.14 -7.37 6.81
N VAL A 248 -3.35 -7.66 6.31
CA VAL A 248 -3.53 -7.99 4.89
C VAL A 248 -3.20 -6.82 3.97
N MET A 249 -3.59 -5.60 4.33
CA MET A 249 -3.24 -4.42 3.55
C MET A 249 -1.73 -4.18 3.57
N THR A 250 -1.07 -4.34 4.72
CA THR A 250 0.39 -4.22 4.85
C THR A 250 1.13 -5.23 3.96
N LEU A 251 0.66 -6.48 3.92
CA LEU A 251 1.20 -7.52 3.04
C LEU A 251 1.03 -7.16 1.55
N VAL A 252 -0.21 -6.85 1.15
CA VAL A 252 -0.57 -6.58 -0.26
C VAL A 252 0.27 -5.43 -0.82
N GLU A 253 0.36 -4.37 -0.04
CA GLU A 253 1.12 -3.16 -0.36
C GLU A 253 2.64 -3.40 -0.31
N GLY A 254 3.14 -4.09 0.72
CA GLY A 254 4.55 -4.43 0.85
C GLY A 254 5.05 -5.36 -0.27
N HIS A 255 4.19 -6.25 -0.75
CA HIS A 255 4.46 -7.07 -1.93
C HIS A 255 4.49 -6.22 -3.20
N GLY A 256 3.58 -5.24 -3.33
CA GLY A 256 3.65 -4.22 -4.38
C GLY A 256 5.02 -3.54 -4.44
N ASP A 257 5.44 -2.95 -3.32
CA ASP A 257 6.76 -2.31 -3.20
C ASP A 257 7.93 -3.28 -3.51
N TYR A 258 7.84 -4.53 -3.06
CA TYR A 258 8.85 -5.55 -3.37
C TYR A 258 8.93 -5.87 -4.87
N VAL A 259 7.79 -6.00 -5.56
CA VAL A 259 7.76 -6.19 -7.02
C VAL A 259 8.36 -4.98 -7.72
N MET A 260 8.03 -3.77 -7.27
CA MET A 260 8.61 -2.54 -7.83
C MET A 260 10.14 -2.46 -7.67
N ASP A 261 10.69 -3.01 -6.59
CA ASP A 261 12.14 -3.12 -6.41
C ASP A 261 12.78 -4.14 -7.38
N ALA A 262 12.08 -5.22 -7.66
CA ALA A 262 12.63 -6.39 -8.33
C ALA A 262 12.49 -6.37 -9.86
N VAL A 263 11.53 -5.60 -10.40
CA VAL A 263 11.35 -5.40 -11.85
C VAL A 263 12.60 -4.78 -12.51
N GLY A 264 13.43 -4.07 -11.73
CA GLY A 264 14.81 -3.72 -12.06
C GLY A 264 15.00 -2.78 -13.26
N PRO A 265 16.25 -2.37 -13.55
CA PRO A 265 16.56 -1.48 -14.67
C PRO A 265 16.38 -2.14 -16.05
N SER A 266 16.22 -3.46 -16.11
CA SER A 266 15.95 -4.20 -17.34
C SER A 266 14.55 -3.95 -17.89
N VAL A 267 13.60 -3.56 -17.05
CA VAL A 267 12.23 -3.24 -17.45
C VAL A 267 11.96 -1.74 -17.32
N VAL A 268 12.42 -1.11 -16.24
CA VAL A 268 12.30 0.34 -16.04
C VAL A 268 13.70 0.93 -15.82
N PRO A 269 14.38 1.39 -16.88
CA PRO A 269 15.76 1.88 -16.82
C PRO A 269 16.01 2.92 -15.71
N SER A 270 15.10 3.88 -15.53
CA SER A 270 15.23 4.95 -14.53
C SER A 270 14.57 4.66 -13.17
N VAL A 271 14.26 3.39 -12.84
CA VAL A 271 13.52 3.02 -11.61
C VAL A 271 14.13 3.56 -10.32
N ALA A 272 15.47 3.63 -10.22
CA ALA A 272 16.14 4.15 -9.04
C ALA A 272 15.91 5.66 -8.84
N ASP A 273 15.94 6.44 -9.93
CA ASP A 273 15.67 7.89 -9.91
C ASP A 273 14.20 8.16 -9.58
N ILE A 274 13.28 7.43 -10.24
CA ILE A 274 11.84 7.51 -9.96
C ILE A 274 11.58 7.27 -8.47
N ARG A 275 12.16 6.21 -7.89
CA ARG A 275 11.98 5.85 -6.48
C ARG A 275 12.49 6.92 -5.54
N ALA A 276 13.70 7.44 -5.79
CA ALA A 276 14.30 8.48 -4.96
C ALA A 276 13.43 9.74 -4.94
N LYS A 277 12.98 10.21 -6.12
CA LYS A 277 12.10 11.38 -6.25
C LYS A 277 10.72 11.13 -5.64
N PHE A 278 10.16 9.94 -5.78
CA PHE A 278 8.87 9.59 -5.21
C PHE A 278 8.95 9.46 -3.67
N ALA A 279 10.05 8.96 -3.11
CA ALA A 279 10.31 8.97 -1.67
C ALA A 279 10.42 10.42 -1.13
N ALA A 280 11.20 11.27 -1.78
CA ALA A 280 11.34 12.69 -1.40
C ALA A 280 10.01 13.46 -1.49
N ARG A 281 9.21 13.21 -2.54
CA ARG A 281 7.85 13.77 -2.69
C ARG A 281 6.92 13.33 -1.56
N ARG A 282 7.03 12.06 -1.14
CA ARG A 282 6.21 11.51 -0.04
C ARG A 282 6.55 12.15 1.31
N GLU A 283 7.81 12.46 1.57
CA GLU A 283 8.27 13.14 2.79
C GLU A 283 7.92 14.64 2.81
N SER A 284 7.91 15.30 1.66
CA SER A 284 7.68 16.74 1.50
C SER A 284 6.20 17.18 1.45
N GLY A 285 5.24 16.27 1.72
CA GLY A 285 3.81 16.57 1.69
C GLY A 285 3.40 17.82 2.50
N SER A 286 2.55 18.67 1.91
CA SER A 286 2.03 19.91 2.50
C SER A 286 1.42 19.69 3.89
N ARG A 287 1.51 20.70 4.79
CA ARG A 287 0.91 20.65 6.15
C ARG A 287 -0.58 20.29 6.12
N LEU A 288 -1.31 20.74 5.11
CA LEU A 288 -2.74 20.42 4.92
C LEU A 288 -2.95 18.94 4.57
N ASP A 289 -2.02 18.34 3.84
CA ASP A 289 -2.05 16.93 3.43
C ASP A 289 -1.85 16.01 4.64
N ARG A 290 -0.97 16.39 5.58
CA ARG A 290 -0.79 15.70 6.86
C ARG A 290 -2.04 15.77 7.74
N THR A 291 -2.69 16.94 7.83
CA THR A 291 -3.92 17.09 8.62
C THR A 291 -5.08 16.26 8.09
N VAL A 292 -5.30 16.20 6.76
CA VAL A 292 -6.36 15.37 6.17
C VAL A 292 -6.06 13.88 6.36
N ARG A 293 -4.80 13.45 6.18
CA ARG A 293 -4.39 12.05 6.43
C ARG A 293 -4.61 11.65 7.89
N ARG A 294 -4.31 12.53 8.84
CA ARG A 294 -4.54 12.33 10.28
C ARG A 294 -6.02 12.24 10.64
N LEU A 295 -6.86 13.09 10.05
CA LEU A 295 -8.31 13.08 10.26
C LEU A 295 -9.00 11.84 9.68
N LEU A 296 -8.46 11.26 8.61
CA LEU A 296 -8.96 10.02 8.01
C LEU A 296 -8.38 8.74 8.67
N GLY A 297 -7.54 8.86 9.70
CA GLY A 297 -6.88 7.70 10.35
C GLY A 297 -5.78 7.04 9.50
N ILE A 298 -5.32 7.71 8.43
CA ILE A 298 -4.35 7.20 7.44
C ILE A 298 -2.89 7.41 7.90
N GLU A 299 -2.65 7.82 9.16
CA GLU A 299 -1.28 7.93 9.71
C GLU A 299 -0.64 6.54 9.97
N LEU A 300 -1.43 5.46 10.02
CA LEU A 300 -0.91 4.08 10.11
C LEU A 300 -0.23 3.58 8.83
N LYS A 301 -0.52 4.20 7.66
CA LYS A 301 -0.07 3.68 6.36
C LYS A 301 1.46 3.64 6.21
N MET A 302 2.19 4.68 6.62
CA MET A 302 3.60 4.86 6.21
C MET A 302 4.59 3.89 6.86
N LYS A 303 4.45 3.62 8.16
CA LYS A 303 5.33 2.66 8.87
C LYS A 303 5.07 1.22 8.41
N GLN A 304 3.81 0.92 8.14
CA GLN A 304 3.36 -0.39 7.67
C GLN A 304 3.93 -0.76 6.30
N TYR A 305 4.04 0.17 5.34
CA TYR A 305 4.64 -0.12 4.02
C TYR A 305 6.09 -0.61 4.11
N ALA A 306 6.93 0.08 4.89
CA ALA A 306 8.32 -0.29 5.06
C ALA A 306 8.45 -1.67 5.74
N GLU A 307 7.63 -1.92 6.76
CA GLU A 307 7.56 -3.21 7.45
C GLU A 307 7.07 -4.34 6.53
N GLY A 308 6.03 -4.10 5.73
CA GLY A 308 5.51 -5.05 4.76
C GLY A 308 6.53 -5.40 3.67
N SER A 309 7.19 -4.41 3.08
CA SER A 309 8.24 -4.64 2.08
C SER A 309 9.44 -5.40 2.69
N ALA A 310 9.84 -5.08 3.92
CA ALA A 310 10.88 -5.80 4.64
C ALA A 310 10.49 -7.26 4.94
N PHE A 311 9.22 -7.49 5.32
CA PHE A 311 8.66 -8.83 5.49
C PHE A 311 8.77 -9.64 4.19
N VAL A 312 8.22 -9.13 3.09
CA VAL A 312 8.23 -9.83 1.79
C VAL A 312 9.66 -10.11 1.34
N ARG A 313 10.56 -9.13 1.43
CA ARG A 313 11.97 -9.28 1.06
C ARG A 313 12.67 -10.36 1.89
N THR A 314 12.39 -10.42 3.19
CA THR A 314 12.98 -11.43 4.08
C THR A 314 12.44 -12.83 3.76
N VAL A 315 11.13 -12.96 3.57
CA VAL A 315 10.51 -14.26 3.24
C VAL A 315 10.98 -14.75 1.88
N VAL A 316 10.95 -13.91 0.84
CA VAL A 316 11.43 -14.29 -0.50
C VAL A 316 12.93 -14.59 -0.47
N GLY A 317 13.73 -13.83 0.29
CA GLY A 317 15.16 -14.10 0.43
C GLY A 317 15.48 -15.44 1.10
N LYS A 318 14.63 -15.92 2.03
CA LYS A 318 14.83 -17.18 2.76
C LYS A 318 14.17 -18.39 2.08
N ALA A 319 12.98 -18.21 1.52
CA ALA A 319 12.13 -19.30 1.03
C ALA A 319 11.84 -19.24 -0.48
N GLY A 320 12.37 -18.23 -1.19
CA GLY A 320 12.07 -17.99 -2.59
C GLY A 320 10.65 -17.48 -2.83
N MET A 321 10.35 -17.16 -4.09
CA MET A 321 9.01 -16.69 -4.49
C MET A 321 7.93 -17.77 -4.27
N ASP A 322 8.25 -19.04 -4.51
CA ASP A 322 7.30 -20.14 -4.34
C ASP A 322 6.94 -20.38 -2.86
N GLY A 323 7.93 -20.21 -1.96
CA GLY A 323 7.71 -20.23 -0.52
C GLY A 323 6.90 -19.02 -0.04
N PHE A 324 7.20 -17.82 -0.54
CA PHE A 324 6.39 -16.62 -0.25
C PHE A 324 4.94 -16.79 -0.72
N ASN A 325 4.72 -17.33 -1.91
CA ASN A 325 3.39 -17.52 -2.49
C ASN A 325 2.47 -18.44 -1.69
N GLN A 326 2.98 -19.15 -0.67
CA GLN A 326 2.12 -19.82 0.31
C GLN A 326 1.16 -18.86 1.01
N VAL A 327 1.52 -17.57 1.14
CA VAL A 327 0.67 -16.54 1.75
C VAL A 327 -0.68 -16.38 1.05
N TRP A 328 -0.77 -16.74 -0.23
CA TRP A 328 -1.96 -16.61 -1.06
C TRP A 328 -2.85 -17.86 -1.05
N THR A 329 -2.46 -18.92 -0.34
CA THR A 329 -3.20 -20.20 -0.41
C THR A 329 -4.49 -20.18 0.40
N SER A 330 -4.53 -19.49 1.55
CA SER A 330 -5.74 -19.33 2.35
C SER A 330 -5.72 -18.11 3.28
N PRO A 331 -6.87 -17.69 3.86
CA PRO A 331 -6.89 -16.65 4.88
C PRO A 331 -5.97 -16.94 6.09
N GLU A 332 -5.80 -18.21 6.44
CA GLU A 332 -4.97 -18.65 7.57
C GLU A 332 -3.47 -18.49 7.29
N THR A 333 -3.05 -18.43 6.02
CA THR A 333 -1.65 -18.21 5.65
C THR A 333 -1.26 -16.73 5.62
N LEU A 334 -2.20 -15.80 5.78
CA LEU A 334 -1.88 -14.39 5.94
C LEU A 334 -1.00 -14.16 7.18
N PRO A 335 -0.04 -13.23 7.12
CA PRO A 335 0.73 -12.85 8.30
C PRO A 335 -0.14 -12.03 9.25
N THR A 336 0.14 -12.16 10.53
CA THR A 336 -0.33 -11.21 11.55
C THR A 336 0.59 -9.98 11.58
N ILE A 337 0.16 -8.91 12.26
CA ILE A 337 1.03 -7.73 12.49
C ILE A 337 2.34 -8.10 13.19
N ALA A 338 2.28 -8.99 14.17
CA ALA A 338 3.47 -9.46 14.89
C ALA A 338 4.44 -10.20 13.95
N GLU A 339 3.92 -10.99 13.02
CA GLU A 339 4.70 -11.74 12.05
C GLU A 339 5.24 -10.89 10.89
N ILE A 340 4.59 -9.77 10.56
CA ILE A 340 5.18 -8.78 9.66
C ILE A 340 6.45 -8.21 10.28
N SER A 341 6.46 -8.01 11.61
CA SER A 341 7.64 -7.56 12.37
C SER A 341 8.67 -8.67 12.63
N ASP A 342 8.23 -9.94 12.70
CA ASP A 342 9.08 -11.14 12.79
C ASP A 342 8.77 -12.12 11.63
N PRO A 343 9.36 -11.91 10.43
CA PRO A 343 9.10 -12.76 9.27
C PRO A 343 9.44 -14.24 9.52
N ASP A 344 10.36 -14.54 10.43
CA ASP A 344 10.73 -15.92 10.74
C ASP A 344 9.63 -16.67 11.51
N ALA A 345 8.81 -15.96 12.30
CA ALA A 345 7.62 -16.55 12.91
C ALA A 345 6.62 -17.03 11.85
N TRP A 346 6.39 -16.21 10.82
CA TRP A 346 5.53 -16.59 9.71
C TRP A 346 6.07 -17.80 8.95
N ILE A 347 7.37 -17.80 8.60
CA ILE A 347 8.02 -18.91 7.89
C ILE A 347 7.87 -20.21 8.70
N ARG A 348 8.12 -20.18 10.01
CA ARG A 348 7.94 -21.35 10.89
C ARG A 348 6.50 -21.86 10.90
N ARG A 349 5.51 -20.95 10.92
CA ARG A 349 4.09 -21.31 10.99
C ARG A 349 3.55 -21.86 9.67
N VAL A 350 3.89 -21.21 8.55
CA VAL A 350 3.25 -21.48 7.24
C VAL A 350 4.05 -22.45 6.39
N ILE A 351 5.38 -22.28 6.32
CA ILE A 351 6.24 -23.11 5.47
C ILE A 351 6.75 -24.33 6.26
N GLY A 352 6.97 -24.17 7.57
CA GLY A 352 7.56 -25.19 8.43
C GLY A 352 9.06 -25.36 8.21
N SER A 353 9.77 -25.94 9.18
CA SER A 353 11.23 -26.10 9.13
C SER A 353 11.75 -27.16 8.14
N SER A 354 10.88 -27.85 7.40
CA SER A 354 11.28 -29.00 6.55
C SER A 354 11.22 -28.75 5.04
N ALA A 355 10.82 -27.55 4.60
CA ALA A 355 10.62 -27.23 3.17
C ALA A 355 11.55 -26.14 2.62
N LEU A 356 12.54 -25.67 3.38
CA LEU A 356 13.58 -24.80 2.85
C LEU A 356 14.60 -25.66 2.09
N PRO A 357 14.83 -25.45 0.78
CA PRO A 357 15.89 -26.16 0.08
C PRO A 357 17.22 -25.84 0.77
N ALA A 358 17.95 -26.88 1.16
CA ALA A 358 19.27 -26.74 1.75
C ALA A 358 20.14 -25.93 0.78
N ALA A 359 20.75 -24.85 1.29
CA ALA A 359 21.73 -24.09 0.53
C ALA A 359 22.80 -25.05 0.02
N ASP A 360 22.97 -25.13 -1.30
CA ASP A 360 23.98 -25.96 -1.96
C ASP A 360 25.36 -25.62 -1.38
N THR A 361 25.81 -26.46 -0.46
CA THR A 361 27.18 -26.46 0.03
C THR A 361 27.97 -27.33 -0.94
N PRO A 362 29.04 -26.83 -1.59
CA PRO A 362 29.81 -27.65 -2.50
C PRO A 362 30.43 -28.81 -1.72
N ALA A 363 30.09 -30.03 -2.11
CA ALA A 363 30.58 -31.25 -1.48
C ALA A 363 32.11 -31.31 -1.59
N ALA A 364 32.79 -31.14 -0.46
CA ALA A 364 34.20 -31.48 -0.32
C ALA A 364 34.35 -32.99 -0.53
N GLY A 365 35.11 -33.37 -1.55
CA GLY A 365 35.42 -34.77 -1.87
C GLY A 365 36.08 -35.47 -0.70
N SER A 366 35.55 -36.64 -0.33
CA SER A 366 36.18 -37.54 0.64
C SER A 366 37.35 -38.29 -0.04
N PRO A 367 38.50 -38.46 0.65
CA PRO A 367 39.64 -39.18 0.10
C PRO A 367 39.51 -40.68 0.35
N THR A 368 39.71 -41.48 -0.69
CA THR A 368 40.01 -42.92 -0.55
C THR A 368 41.21 -43.24 -1.43
N GLY A 369 42.26 -43.80 -0.83
CA GLY A 369 43.47 -44.19 -1.57
C GLY A 369 44.66 -44.45 -0.66
N SER A 370 44.80 -45.71 -0.24
CA SER A 370 45.91 -46.28 0.52
C SER A 370 47.26 -46.12 -0.18
N GLY A 371 48.32 -45.94 0.61
CA GLY A 371 49.67 -45.64 0.13
C GLY A 371 50.44 -46.77 -0.55
N SER A 372 51.47 -46.35 -1.28
CA SER A 372 52.73 -47.08 -1.47
C SER A 372 53.83 -46.06 -1.79
N THR A 373 54.98 -46.31 -1.22
CA THR A 373 56.28 -45.62 -1.22
C THR A 373 56.82 -45.28 -2.62
N ASP A 374 57.49 -44.13 -2.78
CA ASP A 374 58.97 -44.08 -2.89
C ASP A 374 59.53 -42.63 -2.86
N SER A 375 60.79 -42.55 -2.46
CA SER A 375 61.61 -41.37 -2.19
C SER A 375 61.97 -40.55 -3.43
N THR A 376 62.17 -39.23 -3.26
CA THR A 376 63.45 -38.56 -3.60
C THR A 376 63.45 -37.09 -3.18
N ALA A 377 64.59 -36.69 -2.62
CA ALA A 377 64.90 -35.37 -2.11
C ALA A 377 65.40 -34.41 -3.20
N THR A 378 65.14 -33.11 -3.04
CA THR A 378 66.07 -31.97 -3.24
C THR A 378 65.28 -30.68 -2.97
N ASP A 379 65.46 -29.99 -1.85
CA ASP A 379 66.57 -29.11 -1.45
C ASP A 379 66.36 -27.64 -1.88
N SER A 380 66.60 -26.76 -0.90
CA SER A 380 66.93 -25.32 -0.97
C SER A 380 65.79 -24.32 -1.19
N THR A 381 65.67 -23.17 -0.51
CA THR A 381 66.49 -22.41 0.47
C THR A 381 65.60 -21.18 0.80
N VAL A 382 65.14 -20.94 2.03
CA VAL A 382 65.78 -20.24 3.19
C VAL A 382 65.27 -18.79 3.40
N ILE A 383 64.78 -18.56 4.64
CA ILE A 383 64.81 -17.35 5.52
C ILE A 383 64.01 -16.10 5.05
N GLY A 384 63.18 -15.42 5.85
CA GLY A 384 62.86 -15.49 7.28
C GLY A 384 62.47 -14.10 7.82
N SER A 385 61.71 -14.06 8.92
CA SER A 385 61.38 -12.90 9.80
C SER A 385 60.49 -11.81 9.19
N GLY A 386 59.41 -11.31 9.78
CA GLY A 386 59.00 -11.21 11.19
C GLY A 386 58.69 -9.74 11.49
N ALA A 387 57.43 -9.37 11.68
CA ALA A 387 56.89 -8.15 12.34
C ALA A 387 55.37 -8.11 12.04
N ALA A 388 54.47 -8.26 13.01
CA ALA A 388 54.06 -7.26 14.01
C ALA A 388 53.30 -6.06 13.41
N ASP A 389 52.00 -6.05 13.74
CA ASP A 389 51.25 -4.92 14.29
C ASP A 389 50.29 -4.10 13.40
N SER A 390 49.22 -3.69 14.08
CA SER A 390 48.34 -2.55 13.84
C SER A 390 47.05 -2.75 13.03
N ALA A 391 45.95 -2.90 13.79
CA ALA A 391 44.61 -2.53 13.40
C ALA A 391 44.47 -1.00 13.24
N PRO A 392 43.56 -0.48 12.38
CA PRO A 392 43.16 0.92 12.42
C PRO A 392 41.88 1.13 13.24
N THR A 393 41.98 2.06 14.19
CA THR A 393 40.93 2.60 15.05
C THR A 393 40.06 3.61 14.29
N ASP A 394 38.76 3.59 14.56
CA ASP A 394 37.73 4.54 14.10
C ASP A 394 37.97 5.98 14.60
N PRO A 395 37.70 7.03 13.80
CA PRO A 395 37.64 8.40 14.27
C PRO A 395 36.22 8.83 14.70
N SER A 396 36.15 9.42 15.90
CA SER A 396 34.97 10.07 16.50
C SER A 396 34.58 11.38 15.77
N PRO A 397 33.30 11.79 15.75
CA PRO A 397 32.82 12.91 14.94
C PRO A 397 33.04 14.29 15.60
N ALA A 398 33.36 15.29 14.77
CA ALA A 398 33.62 16.68 15.15
C ALA A 398 32.35 17.54 15.28
N ASP A 399 32.41 18.51 16.20
CA ASP A 399 31.38 19.51 16.52
C ASP A 399 31.05 20.49 15.37
N PRO A 400 29.81 21.05 15.33
CA PRO A 400 29.38 21.99 14.28
C PRO A 400 29.83 23.45 14.54
N PRO A 401 29.97 24.26 13.46
CA PRO A 401 30.49 25.64 13.54
C PRO A 401 29.44 26.69 13.97
N PRO A 402 29.87 27.89 14.41
CA PRO A 402 29.01 28.90 15.01
C PRO A 402 28.24 29.77 14.00
N ALA A 403 27.08 30.27 14.43
CA ALA A 403 26.14 31.08 13.65
C ALA A 403 26.60 32.53 13.43
N GLY A 404 26.40 33.03 12.19
CA GLY A 404 26.74 34.40 11.78
C GLY A 404 25.74 35.48 12.25
N PRO A 405 26.09 36.78 12.10
CA PRO A 405 25.40 37.89 12.75
C PRO A 405 24.10 38.33 12.05
N ARG A 406 23.13 38.78 12.85
CA ARG A 406 21.82 39.32 12.41
C ARG A 406 21.96 40.77 11.89
N PRO A 407 21.17 41.18 10.87
CA PRO A 407 21.12 42.57 10.43
C PRO A 407 20.25 43.43 11.38
N ALA A 408 20.66 44.69 11.50
CA ALA A 408 20.11 45.70 12.41
C ALA A 408 18.84 46.37 11.87
N ASP A 409 17.93 46.69 12.79
CA ASP A 409 16.78 47.59 12.61
C ASP A 409 17.23 49.01 12.25
N GLN A 410 16.56 49.63 11.27
CA GLN A 410 16.37 51.08 11.21
C GLN A 410 14.95 51.39 10.70
N THR A 411 14.18 51.99 11.62
CA THR A 411 13.09 52.99 11.52
C THR A 411 12.24 53.10 10.26
#